data_AF-A0A087BDJ0-F1
#
_entry.id   AF-A0A087BDJ0-F1
#
_cell.length_a   1.000
_cell.length_b   1.000
_cell.length_c   1.000
_cell.angle_alpha   90.00
_cell.angle_beta   90.00
_cell.angle_gamma   90.00
#
_symmetry.space_group_name_H-M   'P 1'
#
loop_
_entity.id
_entity.type
_entity.pdbx_description
1 polymer ?
#
loop_
_entity_poly.entity_id
_entity_poly.type
_entity_poly.pdbx_seq_one_letter_code
_entity_poly.pdbx_strand_id
1 'polypeptide(L)'
;MTLYEGVDAKGAKQTFMQKYEDVGKTFLTPLSTVEAGQWCTNAGDCITLGETENYGSSGWLKVTAGGANTKYSMTGEKLIACGAAQQALCGDNDQGGDYLLKGNTGAFELMPYNAFYAYWCGDTQLEADGSVRLAYCSAGKVVATDENNEHTDIEDSGAVFRMPDMFMVAPVGTDLDALESNGYFDAAALADAKKQKAVDTDRPFLIYRDVNLYKKSETVADKKSEWFNPFLPYNGYTGSRDAVIKMKPAPSDDTVYYLVENTQPDWSTLDDAKVKGAASTSSH
;
A
#
# COMPACT_ATOMS: atom_id res chain seq x y z
N MET A 1 -18.25 -0.47 -10.15
CA MET A 1 -17.61 0.06 -8.94
C MET A 1 -17.79 -0.99 -7.87
N THR A 2 -16.74 -1.74 -7.56
CA THR A 2 -16.78 -2.73 -6.48
C THR A 2 -16.37 -1.99 -5.21
N LEU A 3 -17.36 -1.54 -4.44
CA LEU A 3 -17.14 -0.94 -3.13
C LEU A 3 -16.60 -2.02 -2.17
N TYR A 4 -15.88 -1.64 -1.12
CA TYR A 4 -15.47 -2.53 -0.02
C TYR A 4 -16.71 -2.98 0.79
N GLU A 5 -17.68 -3.63 0.16
CA GLU A 5 -18.86 -4.20 0.80
C GLU A 5 -18.58 -5.67 1.08
N GLY A 6 -18.34 -6.00 2.36
CA GLY A 6 -18.37 -7.38 2.83
C GLY A 6 -17.05 -8.15 2.87
N VAL A 7 -15.90 -7.49 2.71
CA VAL A 7 -14.59 -8.10 2.98
C VAL A 7 -14.23 -7.87 4.45
N ASP A 8 -14.16 -8.97 5.22
CA ASP A 8 -13.68 -8.94 6.60
C ASP A 8 -12.20 -9.37 6.66
N ALA A 9 -11.61 -9.32 7.85
CA ALA A 9 -10.24 -9.74 8.09
C ALA A 9 -9.92 -11.17 7.63
N LYS A 10 -10.91 -12.07 7.58
CA LYS A 10 -10.73 -13.46 7.14
C LYS A 10 -10.75 -13.60 5.62
N GLY A 11 -11.45 -12.70 4.93
CA GLY A 11 -11.58 -12.65 3.47
C GLY A 11 -10.57 -11.73 2.79
N ALA A 12 -9.86 -10.87 3.53
CA ALA A 12 -8.95 -9.87 2.98
C ALA A 12 -7.86 -10.45 2.08
N LYS A 13 -7.20 -11.54 2.50
CA LYS A 13 -6.16 -12.17 1.67
C LYS A 13 -6.71 -12.73 0.35
N GLN A 14 -7.95 -13.21 0.37
CA GLN A 14 -8.61 -13.85 -0.76
C GLN A 14 -8.93 -12.86 -1.87
N THR A 15 -9.07 -11.56 -1.56
CA THR A 15 -9.26 -10.51 -2.58
C THR A 15 -8.03 -10.29 -3.45
N PHE A 16 -6.88 -10.80 -3.01
CA PHE A 16 -5.60 -10.80 -3.72
C PHE A 16 -5.26 -12.18 -4.31
N MET A 17 -6.16 -13.16 -4.25
CA MET A 17 -5.91 -14.50 -4.80
C MET A 17 -6.48 -14.64 -6.20
N GLN A 18 -5.62 -14.89 -7.20
CA GLN A 18 -6.04 -15.15 -8.57
C GLN A 18 -5.78 -16.60 -8.95
N LYS A 19 -6.82 -17.26 -9.47
CA LYS A 19 -6.71 -18.60 -10.05
C LYS A 19 -6.30 -18.50 -11.51
N TYR A 20 -5.24 -19.22 -11.88
CA TYR A 20 -4.80 -19.34 -13.27
C TYR A 20 -5.18 -20.72 -13.77
N GLU A 21 -6.20 -20.78 -14.63
CA GLU A 21 -6.80 -22.04 -15.11
C GLU A 21 -5.78 -22.93 -15.83
N ASP A 22 -4.88 -22.33 -16.61
CA ASP A 22 -3.85 -23.03 -17.40
C ASP A 22 -2.87 -23.85 -16.54
N VAL A 23 -2.66 -23.45 -15.29
CA VAL A 23 -1.73 -24.12 -14.36
C VAL A 23 -2.45 -24.74 -13.16
N GLY A 24 -3.78 -24.64 -13.10
CA GLY A 24 -4.61 -25.21 -12.03
C GLY A 24 -4.25 -24.71 -10.62
N LYS A 25 -3.57 -23.56 -10.52
CA LYS A 25 -3.03 -23.02 -9.27
C LYS A 25 -3.59 -21.63 -8.99
N THR A 26 -3.66 -21.31 -7.70
CA THR A 26 -4.03 -19.99 -7.21
C THR A 26 -2.78 -19.33 -6.66
N PHE A 27 -2.53 -18.09 -7.06
CA PHE A 27 -1.39 -17.30 -6.62
C PHE A 27 -1.87 -16.02 -5.94
N LEU A 28 -1.09 -15.56 -4.96
CA LEU A 28 -1.22 -14.21 -4.46
C LEU A 28 -0.78 -13.23 -5.55
N THR A 29 -1.64 -12.26 -5.87
CA THR A 29 -1.37 -11.18 -6.82
C THR A 29 -1.30 -9.87 -6.07
N PRO A 30 -0.56 -8.88 -6.60
CA PRO A 30 -0.40 -7.61 -5.91
C PRO A 30 -1.66 -6.71 -5.92
N LEU A 31 -2.71 -7.12 -6.63
CA LEU A 31 -3.77 -6.22 -7.08
C LEU A 31 -5.10 -6.59 -6.46
N SER A 32 -5.72 -5.59 -5.84
CA SER A 32 -7.13 -5.59 -5.53
C SER A 32 -7.67 -4.17 -5.73
N THR A 33 -8.96 -4.07 -6.04
CA THR A 33 -9.68 -2.80 -6.10
C THR A 33 -10.77 -2.70 -5.05
N VAL A 34 -10.86 -3.69 -4.17
CA VAL A 34 -11.93 -3.74 -3.16
C VAL A 34 -11.87 -2.52 -2.26
N GLU A 35 -10.69 -1.93 -2.05
CA GLU A 35 -10.47 -0.74 -1.21
C GLU A 35 -10.85 0.58 -1.90
N ALA A 36 -11.36 0.54 -3.13
CA ALA A 36 -11.84 1.70 -3.84
C ALA A 36 -12.99 2.38 -3.06
N GLY A 37 -12.89 3.70 -2.93
CA GLY A 37 -13.83 4.49 -2.15
C GLY A 37 -13.20 5.76 -1.60
N GLN A 38 -14.05 6.60 -1.03
CA GLN A 38 -13.61 7.74 -0.25
C GLN A 38 -13.46 7.32 1.21
N TRP A 39 -12.34 7.68 1.82
CA TRP A 39 -12.02 7.38 3.20
C TRP A 39 -11.79 8.70 3.92
N CYS A 40 -12.45 8.94 5.05
CA CYS A 40 -12.37 10.21 5.75
C CYS A 40 -12.10 10.02 7.24
N THR A 41 -11.27 10.89 7.80
CA THR A 41 -11.16 11.08 9.25
C THR A 41 -12.45 11.70 9.80
N ASN A 42 -12.68 11.57 11.11
CA ASN A 42 -13.80 12.28 11.75
C ASN A 42 -13.66 13.81 11.70
N ALA A 43 -12.46 14.33 11.48
CA ALA A 43 -12.20 15.75 11.28
C ALA A 43 -12.56 16.25 9.85
N GLY A 44 -12.89 15.34 8.94
CA GLY A 44 -13.31 15.65 7.57
C GLY A 44 -12.17 15.73 6.55
N ASP A 45 -10.94 15.36 6.92
CA ASP A 45 -9.88 15.12 5.93
C ASP A 45 -10.14 13.79 5.22
N CYS A 46 -10.02 13.78 3.89
CA CYS A 46 -10.45 12.65 3.06
C CYS A 46 -9.40 12.25 2.01
N ILE A 47 -9.29 10.95 1.77
CA ILE A 47 -8.47 10.32 0.73
C ILE A 47 -9.40 9.47 -0.13
N THR A 48 -9.33 9.63 -1.44
CA THR A 48 -10.10 8.79 -2.38
C THR A 48 -9.16 7.81 -3.06
N LEU A 49 -9.45 6.52 -2.90
CA LEU A 49 -8.82 5.45 -3.66
C LEU A 49 -9.73 5.11 -4.83
N GLY A 50 -9.22 5.22 -6.06
CA GLY A 50 -10.01 5.02 -7.27
C GLY A 50 -9.35 4.04 -8.24
N GLU A 51 -10.20 3.35 -8.98
CA GLU A 51 -9.78 2.47 -10.06
C GLU A 51 -9.35 3.27 -11.30
N THR A 52 -8.38 2.76 -12.04
CA THR A 52 -8.09 3.23 -13.40
C THR A 52 -8.36 2.14 -14.42
N GLU A 53 -8.99 2.50 -15.53
CA GLU A 53 -9.07 1.65 -16.71
C GLU A 53 -7.71 1.59 -17.41
N ASN A 54 -7.25 0.38 -17.75
CA ASN A 54 -6.17 0.20 -18.72
C ASN A 54 -6.43 -1.06 -19.56
N TYR A 55 -6.46 -0.89 -20.89
CA TYR A 55 -6.50 -1.97 -21.87
C TYR A 55 -7.60 -3.03 -21.68
N GLY A 56 -8.81 -2.62 -21.32
CA GLY A 56 -9.96 -3.54 -21.29
C GLY A 56 -9.96 -4.56 -20.14
N SER A 57 -9.00 -4.48 -19.21
CA SER A 57 -9.04 -5.14 -17.90
C SER A 57 -9.09 -4.09 -16.80
N SER A 58 -10.05 -4.19 -15.88
CA SER A 58 -9.87 -3.66 -14.51
C SER A 58 -8.60 -4.28 -13.92
N GLY A 59 -7.87 -3.69 -12.97
CA GLY A 59 -8.22 -2.64 -12.05
C GLY A 59 -6.97 -2.36 -11.22
N TRP A 60 -6.36 -1.21 -11.45
CA TRP A 60 -5.30 -0.70 -10.57
C TRP A 60 -5.93 0.31 -9.63
N LEU A 61 -5.61 0.20 -8.35
CA LEU A 61 -6.00 1.19 -7.36
C LEU A 61 -4.97 2.31 -7.32
N LYS A 62 -5.41 3.56 -7.16
CA LYS A 62 -4.51 4.70 -6.88
C LYS A 62 -5.21 5.72 -6.01
N VAL A 63 -4.43 6.60 -5.38
CA VAL A 63 -4.98 7.83 -4.79
C VAL A 63 -5.43 8.76 -5.92
N THR A 64 -6.72 9.10 -5.98
CA THR A 64 -7.31 9.98 -7.01
C THR A 64 -7.64 11.37 -6.48
N ALA A 65 -7.83 11.50 -5.17
CA ALA A 65 -8.03 12.77 -4.50
C ALA A 65 -7.56 12.69 -3.03
N GLY A 66 -7.19 13.82 -2.44
CA GLY A 66 -6.60 13.87 -1.10
C GLY A 66 -5.16 13.34 -1.05
N GLY A 67 -4.72 12.96 0.14
CA GLY A 67 -3.35 12.50 0.41
C GLY A 67 -2.35 13.65 0.60
N ALA A 68 -1.17 13.37 1.20
CA ALA A 68 -0.19 14.43 1.40
C ALA A 68 0.54 14.76 0.09
N ASN A 69 0.41 16.01 -0.35
CA ASN A 69 1.18 16.53 -1.46
C ASN A 69 2.59 16.93 -1.00
N THR A 70 3.48 15.96 -0.90
CA THR A 70 4.90 16.19 -0.61
C THR A 70 5.72 16.20 -1.89
N LYS A 71 6.92 16.82 -1.87
CA LYS A 71 7.81 16.94 -3.04
C LYS A 71 8.05 15.59 -3.75
N TYR A 72 8.02 14.49 -3.00
CA TYR A 72 8.30 13.15 -3.48
C TYR A 72 7.16 12.17 -3.22
N SER A 73 5.95 12.70 -2.98
CA SER A 73 4.76 11.86 -2.90
C SER A 73 4.61 11.09 -4.21
N MET A 74 4.20 9.84 -4.07
CA MET A 74 3.86 8.94 -5.16
C MET A 74 2.34 8.83 -5.27
N THR A 75 1.62 9.87 -4.84
CA THR A 75 0.18 10.03 -5.04
C THR A 75 -0.13 9.93 -6.54
N GLY A 76 -1.11 9.10 -6.89
CA GLY A 76 -1.48 8.83 -8.27
C GLY A 76 -0.73 7.65 -8.90
N GLU A 77 0.30 7.11 -8.25
CA GLU A 77 0.90 5.83 -8.64
C GLU A 77 -0.04 4.66 -8.31
N LYS A 78 0.20 3.54 -9.00
CA LYS A 78 -0.51 2.28 -8.74
C LYS A 78 -0.19 1.81 -7.33
N LEU A 79 -1.22 1.57 -6.53
CA LEU A 79 -1.11 0.97 -5.21
C LEU A 79 -1.19 -0.55 -5.34
N ILE A 80 -0.33 -1.23 -4.60
CA ILE A 80 -0.28 -2.67 -4.50
C ILE A 80 -0.15 -3.13 -3.06
N ALA A 81 -0.72 -4.28 -2.75
CA ALA A 81 -0.35 -5.07 -1.57
C ALA A 81 0.62 -6.15 -2.00
N CYS A 82 1.56 -6.56 -1.16
CA CYS A 82 2.51 -7.59 -1.59
C CYS A 82 2.99 -8.51 -0.50
N GLY A 83 2.97 -9.82 -0.80
CA GLY A 83 3.56 -10.87 0.03
C GLY A 83 5.07 -11.07 -0.16
N ALA A 84 5.73 -10.19 -0.93
CA ALA A 84 7.17 -10.20 -1.21
C ALA A 84 7.71 -8.79 -1.60
N ALA A 85 7.47 -7.77 -0.77
CA ALA A 85 7.99 -6.43 -1.05
C ALA A 85 9.53 -6.35 -1.06
N GLN A 86 10.05 -5.36 -1.79
CA GLN A 86 11.49 -5.13 -2.05
C GLN A 86 12.14 -6.17 -2.99
N GLN A 87 11.38 -6.66 -3.98
CA GLN A 87 11.84 -7.62 -4.99
C GLN A 87 11.30 -7.23 -6.37
N ALA A 88 11.92 -7.80 -7.42
CA ALA A 88 11.53 -7.62 -8.82
C ALA A 88 10.07 -8.04 -9.11
N LEU A 89 9.59 -9.05 -8.39
CA LEU A 89 8.25 -9.61 -8.58
C LEU A 89 7.53 -9.73 -7.25
N CYS A 90 6.28 -9.27 -7.22
CA CYS A 90 5.40 -9.56 -6.12
C CYS A 90 4.88 -11.00 -6.22
N GLY A 91 5.11 -11.81 -5.20
CA GLY A 91 4.64 -13.18 -5.15
C GLY A 91 4.64 -13.74 -3.73
N ASP A 92 4.40 -15.04 -3.60
CA ASP A 92 4.56 -15.75 -2.35
C ASP A 92 6.05 -16.06 -2.11
N ASN A 93 6.67 -15.40 -1.14
CA ASN A 93 8.00 -15.76 -0.65
C ASN A 93 7.91 -16.49 0.71
N ASP A 94 8.67 -17.57 0.90
CA ASP A 94 8.63 -18.34 2.16
C ASP A 94 9.71 -17.89 3.16
N GLN A 95 10.39 -16.78 2.90
CA GLN A 95 11.57 -16.35 3.67
C GLN A 95 11.24 -15.48 4.89
N GLY A 96 10.00 -15.52 5.38
CA GLY A 96 9.64 -14.91 6.66
C GLY A 96 9.72 -13.38 6.68
N GLY A 97 9.38 -12.72 5.57
CA GLY A 97 9.13 -11.28 5.57
C GLY A 97 7.91 -10.91 6.43
N ASP A 98 7.88 -9.68 6.95
CA ASP A 98 6.83 -9.19 7.85
C ASP A 98 5.77 -8.40 7.07
N TYR A 99 5.17 -9.05 6.06
CA TYR A 99 4.10 -8.47 5.26
C TYR A 99 2.75 -8.72 5.93
N LEU A 100 1.94 -7.67 6.15
CA LEU A 100 0.65 -7.84 6.83
C LEU A 100 -0.30 -8.75 6.05
N LEU A 101 -0.28 -8.68 4.70
CA LEU A 101 -1.10 -9.54 3.82
C LEU A 101 -0.85 -11.05 4.02
N LYS A 102 0.33 -11.44 4.52
CA LYS A 102 0.67 -12.83 4.84
C LYS A 102 0.47 -13.19 6.32
N GLY A 103 0.31 -12.18 7.17
CA GLY A 103 0.06 -12.35 8.60
C GLY A 103 -1.36 -12.83 8.90
N ASN A 104 -1.63 -13.05 10.18
CA ASN A 104 -2.93 -13.54 10.66
C ASN A 104 -3.81 -12.41 11.23
N THR A 105 -3.36 -11.16 11.17
CA THR A 105 -4.12 -10.04 11.72
C THR A 105 -5.28 -9.62 10.83
N GLY A 106 -5.25 -9.99 9.55
CA GLY A 106 -6.25 -9.62 8.54
C GLY A 106 -6.05 -8.23 7.92
N ALA A 107 -5.11 -7.44 8.43
CA ALA A 107 -4.69 -6.19 7.79
C ALA A 107 -3.74 -6.44 6.62
N PHE A 108 -3.56 -5.42 5.77
CA PHE A 108 -2.58 -5.44 4.69
C PHE A 108 -2.08 -4.03 4.37
N GLU A 109 -0.89 -3.92 3.78
CA GLU A 109 -0.37 -2.66 3.28
C GLU A 109 -0.77 -2.39 1.84
N LEU A 110 -1.05 -1.13 1.51
CA LEU A 110 -1.08 -0.63 0.14
C LEU A 110 0.06 0.37 -0.05
N MET A 111 0.87 0.15 -1.08
CA MET A 111 2.08 0.93 -1.33
C MET A 111 2.23 1.22 -2.84
N PRO A 112 2.83 2.35 -3.24
CA PRO A 112 3.14 2.64 -4.63
C PRO A 112 4.02 1.55 -5.25
N TYR A 113 3.63 1.04 -6.42
CA TYR A 113 4.32 -0.02 -7.14
C TYR A 113 5.80 0.32 -7.38
N ASN A 114 6.09 1.54 -7.85
CA ASN A 114 7.48 1.95 -8.13
C ASN A 114 8.32 2.06 -6.86
N ALA A 115 7.74 2.13 -5.66
CA ALA A 115 8.52 2.23 -4.42
C ALA A 115 9.30 0.94 -4.11
N PHE A 116 8.85 -0.20 -4.64
CA PHE A 116 9.38 -1.53 -4.33
C PHE A 116 10.83 -1.72 -4.75
N TYR A 117 11.16 -1.23 -5.92
CA TYR A 117 12.40 -1.57 -6.59
C TYR A 117 13.09 -0.32 -7.14
N ALA A 118 12.73 0.87 -6.65
CA ALA A 118 13.34 2.11 -7.10
C ALA A 118 14.04 2.88 -5.98
N TYR A 119 15.02 3.66 -6.39
CA TYR A 119 15.71 4.66 -5.59
C TYR A 119 15.76 5.98 -6.35
N TRP A 120 16.16 7.05 -5.67
CA TRP A 120 16.25 8.37 -6.26
C TRP A 120 17.70 8.78 -6.46
N CYS A 121 17.98 9.32 -7.64
CA CYS A 121 19.22 10.01 -7.97
C CYS A 121 18.92 11.49 -8.22
N GLY A 122 19.15 12.34 -7.22
CA GLY A 122 18.65 13.71 -7.25
C GLY A 122 17.12 13.73 -7.26
N ASP A 123 16.52 14.27 -8.32
CA ASP A 123 15.06 14.32 -8.52
C ASP A 123 14.57 13.30 -9.57
N THR A 124 15.41 12.35 -9.99
CA THR A 124 15.05 11.28 -10.93
C THR A 124 14.98 9.93 -10.23
N GLN A 125 13.90 9.19 -10.46
CA GLN A 125 13.74 7.83 -9.96
C GLN A 125 14.44 6.86 -10.92
N LEU A 126 15.24 5.94 -10.36
CA LEU A 126 15.94 4.86 -11.06
C LEU A 126 15.56 3.52 -10.42
N GLU A 127 15.62 2.44 -11.20
CA GLU A 127 15.28 1.10 -10.75
C GLU A 127 16.52 0.33 -10.25
N ALA A 128 16.37 -0.44 -9.19
CA ALA A 128 17.40 -1.24 -8.53
C ALA A 128 17.60 -2.62 -9.17
N ASP A 129 16.65 -3.09 -10.00
CA ASP A 129 16.62 -4.43 -10.63
C ASP A 129 17.11 -4.45 -12.09
N GLY A 130 17.76 -5.56 -12.46
CA GLY A 130 18.01 -5.98 -13.83
C GLY A 130 19.48 -5.96 -14.24
N SER A 131 19.99 -7.07 -14.78
CA SER A 131 21.35 -7.27 -15.31
C SER A 131 21.81 -6.24 -16.36
N VAL A 132 20.91 -5.36 -16.80
CA VAL A 132 21.17 -4.24 -17.69
C VAL A 132 20.62 -2.97 -17.05
N ARG A 133 21.50 -2.25 -16.33
CA ARG A 133 21.19 -0.89 -15.88
C ARG A 133 21.40 0.06 -17.05
N LEU A 134 20.35 0.77 -17.47
CA LEU A 134 20.42 1.84 -18.50
C LEU A 134 20.95 3.17 -17.96
N ALA A 135 20.95 3.33 -16.63
CA ALA A 135 21.52 4.47 -15.94
C ALA A 135 21.87 4.09 -14.49
N TYR A 136 22.75 4.89 -13.89
CA TYR A 136 23.12 4.78 -12.49
C TYR A 136 23.29 6.17 -11.88
N CYS A 137 23.43 6.23 -10.56
CA CYS A 137 23.63 7.44 -9.81
C CYS A 137 25.12 7.68 -9.50
N SER A 138 25.65 8.80 -9.97
CA SER A 138 27.01 9.25 -9.64
C SER A 138 26.96 10.61 -8.96
N ALA A 139 27.38 10.66 -7.70
CA ALA A 139 27.31 11.84 -6.84
C ALA A 139 25.95 12.57 -6.90
N GLY A 140 24.84 11.81 -6.90
CA GLY A 140 23.49 12.36 -6.95
C GLY A 140 23.03 12.82 -8.34
N LYS A 141 23.75 12.46 -9.41
CA LYS A 141 23.39 12.76 -10.81
C LYS A 141 23.21 11.49 -11.63
N VAL A 142 22.19 11.46 -12.47
CA VAL A 142 21.94 10.35 -13.38
C VAL A 142 23.03 10.32 -14.44
N VAL A 143 23.64 9.15 -14.63
CA VAL A 143 24.60 8.87 -15.69
C VAL A 143 24.06 7.71 -16.52
N ALA A 144 23.86 7.93 -17.81
CA ALA A 144 23.45 6.89 -18.74
C ALA A 144 24.59 5.89 -18.97
N THR A 145 24.24 4.62 -19.11
CA THR A 145 25.16 3.57 -19.54
C THR A 145 25.08 3.38 -21.05
N ASP A 146 26.16 2.87 -21.66
CA ASP A 146 26.14 2.44 -23.06
C ASP A 146 25.46 1.07 -23.18
N GLU A 147 24.66 0.91 -24.24
CA GLU A 147 23.81 -0.26 -24.53
C GLU A 147 24.58 -1.58 -24.66
N ASN A 148 25.91 -1.50 -24.75
CA ASN A 148 26.81 -2.60 -25.11
C ASN A 148 27.61 -3.18 -23.93
N ASN A 149 27.46 -2.67 -22.71
CA ASN A 149 28.17 -3.17 -21.54
C ASN A 149 27.18 -3.63 -20.46
N GLU A 150 27.34 -4.88 -20.02
CA GLU A 150 26.74 -5.37 -18.78
C GLU A 150 27.42 -4.65 -17.60
N HIS A 151 26.80 -3.58 -17.13
CA HIS A 151 27.29 -2.76 -16.04
C HIS A 151 26.89 -3.35 -14.68
N THR A 152 27.43 -4.51 -14.35
CA THR A 152 27.16 -5.22 -13.08
C THR A 152 27.98 -4.69 -11.90
N ASP A 153 29.05 -3.93 -12.17
CA ASP A 153 30.01 -3.43 -11.18
C ASP A 153 29.93 -1.90 -10.93
N ILE A 154 28.94 -1.21 -11.50
CA ILE A 154 28.78 0.22 -11.22
C ILE A 154 28.26 0.44 -9.79
N GLU A 155 29.04 1.17 -8.99
CA GLU A 155 28.62 1.61 -7.66
C GLU A 155 27.85 2.93 -7.72
N ASP A 156 26.60 2.92 -7.28
CA ASP A 156 25.84 4.13 -7.07
C ASP A 156 26.43 4.97 -5.93
N SER A 157 26.49 6.28 -6.16
CA SER A 157 26.88 7.25 -5.14
C SER A 157 25.90 8.42 -5.12
N GLY A 158 25.43 8.78 -3.92
CA GLY A 158 24.42 9.81 -3.73
C GLY A 158 22.99 9.38 -4.09
N ALA A 159 22.76 8.07 -4.26
CA ALA A 159 21.43 7.50 -4.36
C ALA A 159 20.74 7.47 -2.98
N VAL A 160 19.43 7.72 -2.96
CA VAL A 160 18.62 7.75 -1.74
C VAL A 160 17.31 6.97 -1.90
N PHE A 161 16.94 6.20 -0.88
CA PHE A 161 15.56 5.79 -0.70
C PHE A 161 14.80 6.93 -0.04
N ARG A 162 13.57 7.14 -0.50
CA ARG A 162 12.63 8.10 0.07
C ARG A 162 11.45 7.34 0.64
N MET A 163 10.90 7.83 1.75
CA MET A 163 9.73 7.26 2.37
C MET A 163 8.53 7.39 1.43
N PRO A 164 8.01 6.29 0.86
CA PRO A 164 6.85 6.38 -0.02
C PRO A 164 5.58 6.65 0.77
N ASP A 165 4.54 7.07 0.06
CA ASP A 165 3.17 6.93 0.57
C ASP A 165 2.92 5.46 0.93
N MET A 166 2.29 5.21 2.07
CA MET A 166 1.96 3.85 2.50
C MET A 166 0.68 3.90 3.31
N PHE A 167 -0.21 2.97 3.00
CA PHE A 167 -1.45 2.79 3.73
C PHE A 167 -1.42 1.44 4.44
N MET A 168 -1.94 1.39 5.66
CA MET A 168 -2.36 0.14 6.29
C MET A 168 -3.88 0.11 6.23
N VAL A 169 -4.45 -0.92 5.63
CA VAL A 169 -5.89 -1.13 5.57
C VAL A 169 -6.26 -2.18 6.61
N ALA A 170 -7.22 -1.83 7.46
CA ALA A 170 -7.79 -2.69 8.49
C ALA A 170 -9.25 -2.98 8.17
N PRO A 171 -9.53 -4.16 7.57
CA PRO A 171 -10.87 -4.71 7.46
C PRO A 171 -11.57 -4.83 8.82
N VAL A 172 -12.90 -4.93 8.81
CA VAL A 172 -13.66 -5.32 10.01
C VAL A 172 -13.15 -6.67 10.53
N GLY A 173 -12.95 -6.78 11.84
CA GLY A 173 -12.42 -7.98 12.48
C GLY A 173 -10.89 -8.12 12.44
N THR A 174 -10.16 -7.07 12.03
CA THR A 174 -8.69 -7.04 12.13
C THR A 174 -8.26 -7.23 13.58
N ASP A 175 -7.28 -8.11 13.82
CA ASP A 175 -6.66 -8.29 15.14
C ASP A 175 -5.70 -7.13 15.44
N LEU A 176 -6.28 -6.02 15.92
CA LEU A 176 -5.55 -4.80 16.21
C LEU A 176 -4.58 -4.99 17.39
N ASP A 177 -4.97 -5.77 18.39
CA ASP A 177 -4.10 -6.06 19.55
C ASP A 177 -2.81 -6.78 19.11
N ALA A 178 -2.91 -7.74 18.18
CA ALA A 178 -1.75 -8.39 17.59
C ALA A 178 -0.88 -7.42 16.77
N LEU A 179 -1.48 -6.49 16.02
CA LEU A 179 -0.73 -5.45 15.28
C LEU A 179 -0.02 -4.47 16.22
N GLU A 180 -0.68 -4.05 17.30
CA GLU A 180 -0.10 -3.12 18.27
C GLU A 180 1.05 -3.75 19.06
N SER A 181 0.95 -5.04 19.36
CA SER A 181 1.95 -5.75 20.16
C SER A 181 3.15 -6.28 19.36
N ASN A 182 3.02 -6.46 18.04
CA ASN A 182 4.09 -6.99 17.19
C ASN A 182 5.14 -5.95 16.78
N GLY A 183 4.97 -4.67 17.18
CA GLY A 183 5.90 -3.59 16.88
C GLY A 183 5.79 -3.06 15.45
N TYR A 184 4.62 -3.19 14.79
CA TYR A 184 4.33 -2.54 13.51
C TYR A 184 4.27 -1.00 13.65
N PHE A 185 3.63 -0.51 14.71
CA PHE A 185 3.53 0.91 15.03
C PHE A 185 4.70 1.41 15.86
N ASP A 186 5.05 2.69 15.71
CA ASP A 186 6.02 3.33 16.58
C ASP A 186 5.48 3.39 18.02
N ALA A 187 6.32 3.02 18.98
CA ALA A 187 5.89 2.87 20.38
C ALA A 187 5.40 4.18 21.02
N ALA A 188 5.98 5.33 20.64
CA ALA A 188 5.55 6.63 21.16
C ALA A 188 4.23 7.06 20.53
N ALA A 189 4.09 6.90 19.20
CA ALA A 189 2.83 7.16 18.50
C ALA A 189 1.70 6.27 19.04
N LEU A 190 1.97 5.00 19.32
CA LEU A 190 1.02 4.09 19.92
C LEU A 190 0.62 4.49 21.35
N ALA A 191 1.60 4.89 22.17
CA ALA A 191 1.33 5.40 23.52
C ALA A 191 0.48 6.68 23.52
N ASP A 192 0.64 7.55 22.50
CA ASP A 192 -0.17 8.75 22.34
C ASP A 192 -1.58 8.43 21.83
N ALA A 193 -1.72 7.54 20.84
CA ALA A 193 -3.00 7.06 20.35
C ALA A 193 -3.85 6.42 21.46
N LYS A 194 -3.24 5.67 22.38
CA LYS A 194 -3.92 5.07 23.55
C LYS A 194 -4.49 6.07 24.56
N LYS A 195 -4.11 7.35 24.48
CA LYS A 195 -4.68 8.43 25.29
C LYS A 195 -5.88 9.10 24.60
N GLN A 196 -6.07 8.84 23.31
CA GLN A 196 -7.15 9.36 22.49
C GLN A 196 -8.34 8.39 22.50
N LYS A 197 -9.41 8.76 21.80
CA LYS A 197 -10.55 7.86 21.61
C LYS A 197 -10.10 6.67 20.75
N ALA A 198 -10.44 5.46 21.20
CA ALA A 198 -10.15 4.24 20.45
C ALA A 198 -10.85 4.26 19.08
N VAL A 199 -10.19 3.67 18.08
CA VAL A 199 -10.77 3.47 16.75
C VAL A 199 -12.05 2.64 16.82
N ASP A 200 -13.03 2.99 15.99
CA ASP A 200 -14.23 2.20 15.74
C ASP A 200 -13.90 1.01 14.83
N THR A 201 -13.74 -0.16 15.42
CA THR A 201 -13.38 -1.40 14.70
C THR A 201 -14.58 -2.10 14.06
N ASP A 202 -15.80 -1.60 14.24
CA ASP A 202 -17.00 -2.12 13.56
C ASP A 202 -17.08 -1.64 12.11
N ARG A 203 -16.17 -0.75 11.71
CA ARG A 203 -16.05 -0.21 10.35
C ARG A 203 -14.64 -0.46 9.83
N PRO A 204 -14.47 -0.69 8.51
CA PRO A 204 -13.15 -0.73 7.94
C PRO A 204 -12.51 0.65 8.02
N PHE A 205 -11.20 0.67 8.28
CA PHE A 205 -10.44 1.91 8.34
C PHE A 205 -9.10 1.75 7.65
N LEU A 206 -8.53 2.87 7.22
CA LEU A 206 -7.16 2.96 6.76
C LEU A 206 -6.34 3.89 7.66
N ILE A 207 -5.04 3.64 7.73
CA ILE A 207 -4.06 4.56 8.28
C ILE A 207 -3.13 4.96 7.14
N TYR A 208 -3.02 6.26 6.90
CA TYR A 208 -2.05 6.81 5.96
C TYR A 208 -0.75 7.19 6.68
N ARG A 209 0.39 6.77 6.15
CA ARG A 209 1.70 7.11 6.72
C ARG A 209 2.01 8.58 6.48
N ASP A 210 1.87 9.39 7.52
CA ASP A 210 2.24 10.80 7.46
C ASP A 210 3.75 10.96 7.62
N VAL A 211 4.43 11.26 6.51
CA VAL A 211 5.87 11.46 6.45
C VAL A 211 6.37 12.61 7.34
N ASN A 212 5.49 13.56 7.70
CA ASN A 212 5.86 14.70 8.55
C ASN A 212 6.02 14.31 10.03
N LEU A 213 5.53 13.13 10.43
CA LEU A 213 5.72 12.59 11.78
C LEU A 213 7.11 11.96 12.00
N TYR A 214 7.97 11.98 10.97
CA TYR A 214 9.28 11.38 10.99
C TYR A 214 10.39 12.43 10.91
N LYS A 215 11.43 12.25 11.73
CA LYS A 215 12.64 13.10 11.71
C LYS A 215 13.47 12.92 10.43
N LYS A 216 13.33 11.77 9.79
CA LYS A 216 14.04 11.38 8.56
C LYS A 216 13.06 10.67 7.64
N SER A 217 12.93 11.17 6.42
CA SER A 217 12.15 10.57 5.34
C SER A 217 13.01 10.13 4.16
N GLU A 218 14.33 10.23 4.30
CA GLU A 218 15.31 9.76 3.31
C GLU A 218 16.42 8.97 4.00
N THR A 219 16.96 7.97 3.28
CA THR A 219 18.16 7.24 3.67
C THR A 219 18.99 6.92 2.45
N VAL A 220 20.28 6.65 2.64
CA VAL A 220 21.16 6.24 1.55
C VAL A 220 20.66 4.91 0.96
N ALA A 221 20.61 4.85 -0.37
CA ALA A 221 20.42 3.62 -1.13
C ALA A 221 21.77 3.20 -1.70
N ASP A 222 22.33 2.10 -1.19
CA ASP A 222 23.62 1.62 -1.64
C ASP A 222 23.73 0.09 -1.60
N LYS A 223 24.79 -0.42 -2.24
CA LYS A 223 25.10 -1.85 -2.27
C LYS A 223 25.53 -2.38 -0.89
N LYS A 224 26.00 -1.53 0.03
CA LYS A 224 26.48 -1.95 1.36
C LYS A 224 25.32 -2.35 2.28
N SER A 225 24.16 -1.71 2.12
CA SER A 225 22.91 -2.17 2.74
C SER A 225 22.21 -3.27 1.94
N GLU A 226 22.86 -3.82 0.91
CA GLU A 226 22.26 -4.73 -0.06
C GLU A 226 20.93 -4.20 -0.62
N TRP A 227 20.89 -2.88 -0.86
CA TRP A 227 19.69 -2.18 -1.35
C TRP A 227 18.46 -2.32 -0.45
N PHE A 228 18.65 -2.61 0.85
CA PHE A 228 17.56 -2.66 1.81
C PHE A 228 16.92 -1.28 2.00
N ASN A 229 15.62 -1.19 1.74
CA ASN A 229 14.81 0.01 1.95
C ASN A 229 14.08 -0.10 3.31
N PRO A 230 14.49 0.66 4.34
CA PRO A 230 13.87 0.58 5.67
C PRO A 230 12.47 1.21 5.72
N PHE A 231 12.02 1.88 4.65
CA PHE A 231 10.68 2.47 4.57
C PHE A 231 9.61 1.49 4.04
N LEU A 232 9.99 0.25 3.73
CA LEU A 232 9.10 -0.81 3.28
C LEU A 232 9.13 -1.99 4.27
N PRO A 233 8.10 -2.86 4.27
CA PRO A 233 8.09 -4.05 5.11
C PRO A 233 9.35 -4.91 4.96
N TYR A 234 9.78 -5.55 6.04
CA TYR A 234 10.97 -6.40 6.04
C TYR A 234 10.81 -7.55 5.05
N ASN A 235 11.81 -7.72 4.18
CA ASN A 235 11.68 -8.65 3.06
C ASN A 235 12.06 -10.11 3.37
N GLY A 236 12.75 -10.36 4.48
CA GLY A 236 13.26 -11.69 4.82
C GLY A 236 14.68 -12.02 4.33
N TYR A 237 15.24 -11.22 3.42
CA TYR A 237 16.51 -11.48 2.72
C TYR A 237 17.64 -10.57 3.17
N THR A 238 17.38 -9.26 3.19
CA THR A 238 18.38 -8.22 3.41
C THR A 238 17.96 -7.28 4.54
N GLY A 239 18.94 -6.70 5.24
CA GLY A 239 18.69 -5.83 6.38
C GLY A 239 18.18 -6.59 7.63
N SER A 240 17.37 -5.92 8.45
CA SER A 240 16.78 -6.52 9.65
C SER A 240 15.39 -5.97 9.93
N ARG A 241 14.57 -6.77 10.63
CA ARG A 241 13.22 -6.38 11.09
C ARG A 241 13.23 -5.12 11.94
N ASP A 242 14.26 -4.96 12.77
CA ASP A 242 14.42 -3.81 13.67
C ASP A 242 14.80 -2.52 12.91
N ALA A 243 15.40 -2.65 11.73
CA ALA A 243 15.77 -1.51 10.90
C ALA A 243 14.58 -0.93 10.12
N VAL A 244 13.46 -1.66 10.01
CA VAL A 244 12.25 -1.15 9.37
C VAL A 244 11.67 -0.01 10.20
N ILE A 245 11.40 1.11 9.53
CA ILE A 245 10.76 2.27 10.12
C ILE A 245 9.32 1.92 10.47
N LYS A 246 8.96 2.15 11.73
CA LYS A 246 7.63 1.81 12.27
C LYS A 246 6.57 2.79 11.79
N MET A 247 5.33 2.31 11.66
CA MET A 247 4.20 3.08 11.15
C MET A 247 3.81 4.23 12.10
N LYS A 248 3.54 5.40 11.52
CA LYS A 248 2.97 6.59 12.15
C LYS A 248 1.94 7.21 11.21
N PRO A 249 0.80 7.68 11.72
CA PRO A 249 0.38 7.59 13.11
C PRO A 249 0.00 6.15 13.52
N ALA A 250 -0.25 5.94 14.82
CA ALA A 250 -0.87 4.73 15.33
C ALA A 250 -2.42 4.89 15.34
N PRO A 251 -3.19 3.79 15.38
CA PRO A 251 -4.65 3.82 15.27
C PRO A 251 -5.32 4.52 16.46
N SER A 252 -6.16 5.50 16.15
CA SER A 252 -7.10 6.17 17.06
C SER A 252 -8.24 6.75 16.22
N ASP A 253 -9.35 7.14 16.86
CA ASP A 253 -10.48 7.76 16.17
C ASP A 253 -10.12 9.11 15.49
N ASP A 254 -9.00 9.73 15.88
CA ASP A 254 -8.51 10.99 15.31
C ASP A 254 -7.55 10.78 14.13
N THR A 255 -6.94 9.60 14.02
CA THR A 255 -5.83 9.34 13.08
C THR A 255 -6.19 8.39 11.94
N VAL A 256 -7.26 7.62 12.07
CA VAL A 256 -7.73 6.71 11.01
C VAL A 256 -8.68 7.42 10.05
N TYR A 257 -8.72 6.95 8.82
CA TYR A 257 -9.73 7.33 7.85
C TYR A 257 -10.72 6.17 7.73
N TYR A 258 -11.98 6.40 8.01
CA TYR A 258 -13.05 5.41 7.83
C TYR A 258 -13.57 5.45 6.41
N LEU A 259 -13.93 4.28 5.87
CA LEU A 259 -14.62 4.23 4.60
C LEU A 259 -15.95 5.01 4.71
N VAL A 260 -16.15 5.93 3.77
CA VAL A 260 -17.42 6.59 3.57
C VAL A 260 -18.33 5.60 2.85
N GLU A 261 -19.27 5.04 3.60
CA GLU A 261 -20.34 4.26 3.01
C GLU A 261 -21.21 5.21 2.18
N ASN A 262 -21.21 5.01 0.85
CA ASN A 262 -22.22 5.67 0.02
C ASN A 262 -23.58 5.14 0.47
N THR A 263 -24.43 6.05 0.95
CA THR A 263 -25.74 5.73 1.50
C THR A 263 -26.57 4.94 0.49
N GLN A 264 -26.73 3.65 0.80
CA GLN A 264 -27.52 2.63 0.13
C GLN A 264 -27.05 2.22 -1.28
N PRO A 265 -27.04 0.90 -1.57
CA PRO A 265 -27.01 0.41 -2.94
C PRO A 265 -28.09 1.14 -3.76
N ASP A 266 -27.78 1.50 -4.99
CA ASP A 266 -28.81 1.95 -5.92
C ASP A 266 -29.70 0.75 -6.27
N TRP A 267 -30.70 0.49 -5.42
CA TRP A 267 -31.68 -0.59 -5.57
C TRP A 267 -32.46 -0.49 -6.89
N SER A 268 -32.39 0.65 -7.59
CA SER A 268 -33.00 0.81 -8.91
C SER A 268 -32.26 0.06 -10.02
N THR A 269 -31.04 -0.43 -9.75
CA THR A 269 -30.20 -1.20 -10.69
C THR A 269 -30.35 -2.73 -10.56
N LEU A 270 -31.11 -3.20 -9.57
CA LEU A 270 -31.43 -4.62 -9.40
C LEU A 270 -32.79 -4.92 -10.05
N ASP A 271 -32.77 -5.31 -11.32
CA ASP A 271 -33.96 -5.66 -12.12
C ASP A 271 -34.82 -6.78 -11.49
N ASP A 272 -34.28 -7.53 -10.53
CA ASP A 272 -34.89 -8.68 -9.87
C ASP A 272 -35.28 -8.46 -8.40
N ALA A 273 -34.94 -7.30 -7.81
CA ALA A 273 -35.31 -6.99 -6.43
C ALA A 273 -36.77 -6.54 -6.33
N LYS A 274 -37.68 -7.46 -5.98
CA LYS A 274 -39.06 -7.10 -5.59
C LYS A 274 -39.07 -6.44 -4.21
N VAL A 275 -38.73 -5.16 -4.15
CA VAL A 275 -38.85 -4.35 -2.94
C VAL A 275 -40.32 -4.01 -2.69
N LYS A 276 -40.90 -4.52 -1.60
CA LYS A 276 -42.23 -4.10 -1.14
C LYS A 276 -42.17 -2.62 -0.71
N GLY A 277 -42.65 -1.72 -1.57
CA GLY A 277 -42.84 -0.30 -1.23
C GLY A 277 -42.31 0.70 -2.27
N ALA A 278 -41.66 0.25 -3.36
CA ALA A 278 -41.27 1.16 -4.43
C ALA A 278 -42.51 1.67 -5.18
N ALA A 279 -42.74 2.98 -5.14
CA ALA A 279 -43.83 3.62 -5.87
C ALA A 279 -43.58 3.46 -7.38
N SER A 280 -44.53 2.83 -8.06
CA SER A 280 -44.53 2.73 -9.52
C SER A 280 -44.72 4.12 -10.14
N THR A 281 -43.66 4.69 -10.71
CA THR A 281 -43.83 5.81 -11.65
C THR A 281 -44.24 5.23 -13.01
N SER A 282 -45.55 5.31 -13.29
CA SER A 282 -46.10 5.06 -14.61
C SER A 282 -45.71 6.19 -15.55
N SER A 283 -45.02 5.83 -16.63
CA SER A 283 -44.66 6.72 -17.74
C SER A 283 -45.90 7.16 -18.54
N HIS A 284 -45.96 8.45 -18.87
CA HIS A 284 -46.66 8.99 -20.04
C HIS A 284 -45.69 9.84 -20.85
#